data_AF-A0A0D6KSK0-F1
#
_entry.id   AF-A0A0D6KSK0-F1
#
_cell.length_a   1.000
_cell.length_b   1.000
_cell.length_c   1.000
_cell.angle_alpha   90.00
_cell.angle_beta   90.00
_cell.angle_gamma   90.00
#
_symmetry.space_group_name_H-M   'P 1'
#
loop_
_entity.id
_entity.type
_entity.pdbx_description
1 polymer ?
#
loop_
_entity_poly.entity_id
_entity_poly.type
_entity_poly.pdbx_seq_one_letter_code
_entity_poly.pdbx_strand_id
1 'polypeptide(L)'
;MMPYDIVMCPGENCPIKQECYRFTAEILGRQDFFGTAPYSLTTNFCDYFISNRPDENQIRLKAYQIWQQAGYPDGKSVEHWLQAEKELM
;
A
#
# COMPACT_ATOMS: atom_id res chain seq x y z
N MET A 1 0.49 11.13 0.92
CA MET A 1 -0.01 11.66 2.20
C MET A 1 -0.19 10.46 3.10
N MET A 2 0.73 10.23 4.05
CA MET A 2 0.60 9.13 5.01
C MET A 2 -0.64 9.41 5.85
N PRO A 3 -1.63 8.51 5.92
CA PRO A 3 -2.81 8.74 6.73
C PRO A 3 -2.40 8.55 8.20
N TYR A 4 -2.04 9.64 8.87
CA TYR A 4 -1.67 9.62 10.29
C TYR A 4 -2.84 9.24 11.21
N ASP A 5 -4.06 9.21 10.66
CA ASP A 5 -5.29 8.85 11.37
C ASP A 5 -5.78 7.44 10.96
N ILE A 6 -4.94 6.42 11.15
CA ILE A 6 -5.36 5.01 10.98
C ILE A 6 -5.39 4.26 12.30
N VAL A 7 -6.48 3.52 12.52
CA VAL A 7 -6.54 2.54 13.60
C VAL A 7 -5.65 1.35 13.27
N MET A 8 -4.66 1.09 14.13
CA MET A 8 -3.68 0.03 13.97
C MET A 8 -4.31 -1.36 14.21
N CYS A 9 -3.76 -2.38 13.57
CA CYS A 9 -4.28 -3.74 13.64
C CYS A 9 -3.31 -4.67 14.37
N PRO A 10 -3.76 -5.48 15.35
CA PRO A 10 -2.90 -6.45 16.03
C PRO A 10 -2.51 -7.65 15.14
N GLY A 11 -3.27 -7.91 14.07
CA GLY A 11 -2.95 -8.93 13.07
C GLY A 11 -3.10 -10.39 13.54
N GLU A 12 -3.77 -10.66 14.65
CA GLU A 12 -4.04 -12.01 15.16
C GLU A 12 -4.80 -12.85 14.12
N ASN A 13 -4.31 -14.07 13.85
CA ASN A 13 -4.88 -15.02 12.89
C ASN A 13 -5.15 -14.47 11.47
N CYS A 14 -4.53 -13.34 11.09
CA CYS A 14 -4.71 -12.72 9.77
C CYS A 14 -3.58 -13.17 8.83
N PRO A 15 -3.87 -13.94 7.75
CA PRO A 15 -2.85 -14.45 6.83
C PRO A 15 -2.26 -13.34 5.95
N ILE A 16 -2.98 -12.23 5.74
CA ILE A 16 -2.56 -11.12 4.87
C ILE A 16 -1.95 -9.94 5.64
N LYS A 17 -1.64 -10.10 6.93
CA LYS A 17 -1.22 -8.98 7.79
C LYS A 17 0.06 -8.29 7.33
N GLN A 18 1.01 -9.03 6.75
CA GLN A 18 2.27 -8.47 6.25
C GLN A 18 2.10 -7.60 5.00
N GLU A 19 0.94 -7.70 4.35
CA GLU A 19 0.57 -6.87 3.21
C GLU A 19 -0.40 -5.73 3.60
N CYS A 20 -0.72 -5.61 4.89
CA CYS A 20 -1.68 -4.64 5.41
C CYS A 20 -0.99 -3.50 6.16
N TYR A 21 -1.15 -2.27 5.68
CA TYR A 21 -0.55 -1.06 6.26
C TYR A 21 -0.95 -0.84 7.72
N ARG A 22 -2.18 -1.21 8.12
CA ARG A 22 -2.61 -1.11 9.53
C ARG A 22 -1.78 -1.96 10.49
N PHE A 23 -1.15 -3.04 10.01
CA PHE A 23 -0.30 -3.91 10.81
C PHE A 23 1.18 -3.51 10.70
N THR A 24 1.64 -3.09 9.52
CA THR A 24 3.05 -2.81 9.26
C THR A 24 3.49 -1.36 9.49
N ALA A 25 2.54 -0.43 9.63
CA ALA A 25 2.87 0.97 9.89
C ALA A 25 3.66 1.15 11.19
N GLU A 26 4.59 2.10 11.20
CA GLU A 26 5.38 2.43 12.39
C GLU A 26 4.49 3.09 13.45
N ILE A 27 4.60 2.62 14.70
CA ILE A 27 3.84 3.17 15.82
C ILE A 27 4.58 4.41 16.33
N LEU A 28 4.10 5.58 15.94
CA LEU A 28 4.63 6.86 16.40
C LEU A 28 3.69 7.49 17.43
N GLY A 29 4.17 7.67 18.66
CA GLY A 29 3.43 8.30 19.75
C GLY A 29 2.24 7.47 20.23
N ARG A 30 1.12 8.13 20.55
CA ARG A 30 -0.13 7.47 20.92
C ARG A 30 -0.91 7.13 19.65
N GLN A 31 -1.28 5.86 19.51
CA GLN A 31 -2.10 5.36 18.40
C GLN A 31 -3.29 4.54 18.93
N ASP A 32 -4.38 4.51 18.17
CA ASP A 32 -5.53 3.66 18.44
C ASP A 32 -5.34 2.28 17.81
N PHE A 33 -5.83 1.24 18.49
CA PHE A 33 -5.73 -0.15 18.03
C PHE A 33 -7.11 -0.80 18.00
N PHE A 34 -7.33 -1.67 17.03
CA PHE A 34 -8.44 -2.61 17.12
C PHE A 34 -8.22 -3.54 18.31
N GLY A 35 -9.27 -3.79 19.09
CA GLY A 35 -9.22 -4.75 20.19
C GLY A 35 -8.97 -6.18 19.72
N THR A 36 -9.48 -6.54 18.54
CA THR A 36 -9.24 -7.83 17.86
C THR A 36 -9.03 -7.60 16.36
N ALA A 37 -8.31 -8.50 15.69
CA ALA A 37 -8.09 -8.38 14.25
C ALA A 37 -9.43 -8.51 13.50
N PRO A 38 -9.78 -7.57 12.59
CA PRO A 38 -11.06 -7.58 11.89
C PRO A 38 -11.12 -8.58 10.72
N TYR A 39 -10.10 -9.40 10.53
CA TYR A 39 -10.04 -10.38 9.46
C TYR A 39 -11.04 -11.53 9.70
N SER A 40 -11.88 -11.82 8.72
CA SER A 40 -12.82 -12.94 8.76
C SER A 40 -12.18 -14.20 8.16
N LEU A 41 -11.90 -15.19 9.00
CA LEU A 41 -11.43 -16.52 8.58
C LEU A 41 -12.50 -17.29 7.78
N THR A 42 -13.78 -17.01 8.00
CA THR A 42 -14.87 -17.71 7.30
C THR A 42 -15.00 -17.26 5.85
N THR A 43 -14.78 -15.97 5.58
CA THR A 43 -14.90 -15.38 4.23
C THR A 43 -13.55 -15.10 3.57
N ASN A 44 -12.44 -15.34 4.29
CA ASN A 44 -11.08 -15.01 3.89
C ASN A 44 -10.91 -13.53 3.47
N PHE A 45 -11.62 -12.63 4.14
CA PHE A 45 -11.72 -11.22 3.76
C PHE A 45 -11.62 -10.29 4.97
N CYS A 46 -11.18 -9.06 4.73
CA CYS A 46 -11.11 -8.02 5.76
C CYS A 46 -11.52 -6.67 5.17
N ASP A 47 -12.65 -6.13 5.60
CA ASP A 47 -13.16 -4.82 5.15
C ASP A 47 -12.22 -3.65 5.49
N TYR A 48 -11.32 -3.85 6.46
CA TYR A 48 -10.37 -2.85 6.92
C TYR A 48 -8.98 -3.02 6.33
N PHE A 49 -8.81 -3.92 5.37
CA PHE A 49 -7.53 -4.13 4.70
C PHE A 49 -7.09 -2.86 3.95
N ILE A 50 -5.87 -2.42 4.22
CA ILE A 50 -5.20 -1.34 3.50
C ILE A 50 -3.93 -1.92 2.93
N SER A 51 -3.80 -1.99 1.60
CA SER A 51 -2.63 -2.55 0.94
C SER A 51 -1.36 -1.76 1.28
N ASN A 52 -0.26 -2.46 1.53
CA ASN A 52 1.10 -1.88 1.55
C ASN A 52 1.60 -1.50 0.16
N ARG A 53 1.02 -2.08 -0.89
CA ARG A 53 1.40 -1.78 -2.26
C ARG A 53 0.77 -0.46 -2.69
N PRO A 54 1.50 0.35 -3.48
CA PRO A 54 0.94 1.55 -4.09
C PRO A 54 -0.27 1.19 -4.95
N ASP A 55 -1.25 2.09 -4.99
CA ASP A 55 -2.39 1.93 -5.89
C ASP A 55 -2.01 2.26 -7.34
N GLU A 56 -2.83 1.80 -8.28
CA GLU A 56 -2.59 1.97 -9.71
C GLU A 56 -2.43 3.44 -10.11
N ASN A 57 -3.13 4.38 -9.47
CA ASN A 57 -3.00 5.80 -9.79
C ASN A 57 -1.64 6.35 -9.36
N GLN A 58 -1.12 5.92 -8.21
CA GLN A 58 0.21 6.30 -7.75
C GLN A 58 1.27 5.81 -8.73
N ILE A 59 1.18 4.55 -9.14
CA ILE A 59 2.10 3.95 -10.14
C ILE A 59 2.00 4.72 -11.45
N ARG A 60 0.79 4.96 -11.96
CA ARG A 60 0.56 5.69 -13.21
C ARG A 60 1.16 7.11 -13.19
N LEU A 61 0.94 7.85 -12.11
CA LEU A 61 1.48 9.22 -11.96
C LEU A 61 3.00 9.21 -11.93
N LYS A 62 3.60 8.27 -11.20
CA LYS A 62 5.06 8.11 -11.12
C LYS A 62 5.66 7.65 -12.45
N ALA A 63 5.01 6.73 -13.16
CA ALA A 63 5.41 6.28 -14.49
C ALA A 63 5.39 7.43 -15.51
N TYR A 64 4.36 8.28 -15.44
CA TYR A 64 4.28 9.48 -16.26
C TYR A 64 5.43 10.45 -15.96
N GLN A 65 5.75 10.69 -14.69
CA GLN A 65 6.89 11.53 -14.29
C GLN A 65 8.22 10.97 -14.82
N ILE A 66 8.45 9.66 -14.72
CA ILE A 66 9.65 9.00 -15.24
C ILE A 66 9.74 9.20 -16.77
N TRP A 67 8.63 9.04 -17.49
CA TRP A 67 8.57 9.27 -18.94
C TRP A 67 8.90 10.72 -19.31
N GLN A 68 8.37 11.71 -18.57
CA GLN A 68 8.70 13.12 -18.79
C GLN A 68 10.19 13.40 -18.55
N GLN A 69 10.78 12.85 -17.48
CA GLN A 69 12.20 13.00 -17.15
C GLN A 69 13.11 12.32 -18.18
N ALA A 70 12.65 11.23 -18.80
CA ALA A 70 13.35 10.53 -19.87
C ALA A 70 13.31 11.24 -21.23
N GLY A 71 12.61 12.38 -21.34
CA GLY A 71 12.51 13.15 -22.59
C GLY A 71 11.45 12.61 -23.56
N TYR A 72 10.37 12.03 -23.03
CA TYR A 72 9.20 11.59 -23.80
C TYR A 72 9.47 10.46 -24.83
N PRO A 73 10.22 9.39 -24.48
CA PRO A 73 10.47 8.31 -25.43
C PRO A 73 9.21 7.51 -25.77
N ASP A 74 9.06 7.14 -27.03
CA ASP A 74 7.99 6.25 -27.48
C ASP A 74 8.27 4.78 -27.15
N GLY A 75 7.22 3.99 -26.95
CA GLY A 75 7.29 2.53 -26.82
C GLY A 75 7.80 1.97 -25.49
N LYS A 76 8.12 2.83 -24.50
CA LYS A 76 8.69 2.43 -23.19
C LYS A 76 7.71 2.46 -22.01
N SER A 77 6.41 2.49 -22.29
CA SER A 77 5.36 2.62 -21.26
C SER A 77 5.46 1.53 -20.18
N VAL A 78 5.68 0.28 -20.57
CA VAL A 78 5.82 -0.87 -19.65
C VAL A 78 7.08 -0.75 -18.79
N GLU A 79 8.21 -0.33 -19.37
CA GLU A 79 9.46 -0.12 -18.62
C GLU A 79 9.29 0.96 -17.54
N HIS A 80 8.66 2.08 -17.91
CA HIS A 80 8.39 3.18 -16.98
C HIS A 80 7.38 2.80 -15.89
N TRP A 81 6.40 1.96 -16.23
CA TRP A 81 5.45 1.41 -15.25
C TRP A 81 6.16 0.53 -14.22
N LEU A 82 6.93 -0.46 -14.67
CA LEU A 82 7.66 -1.38 -13.77
C LEU A 82 8.69 -0.63 -12.92
N GLN A 83 9.31 0.42 -13.46
CA GLN A 83 10.20 1.29 -12.70
C GLN A 83 9.44 2.06 -11.61
N ALA A 84 8.26 2.61 -11.94
CA ALA A 84 7.42 3.30 -10.99
C ALA A 84 6.96 2.40 -9.85
N GLU A 85 6.55 1.17 -10.14
CA GLU A 85 6.19 0.18 -9.12
C GLU A 85 7.35 -0.08 -8.16
N LYS A 86 8.58 -0.27 -8.69
CA LYS A 86 9.77 -0.50 -7.87
C LYS A 86 10.17 0.70 -7.02
N GLU A 87 9.96 1.92 -7.49
CA GLU A 87 10.30 3.13 -6.74
C GLU A 87 9.27 3.50 -5.66
N LEU A 88 8.06 2.92 -5.71
CA LEU A 88 6.97 3.18 -4.78
C LEU A 88 6.78 2.08 -3.71
N MET A 89 7.47 0.95 -3.85
CA MET A 89 7.57 -0.10 -2.82
C MET A 89 8.70 0.20 -1.85
#